data_AF-A0A839PAI0-F1
#
_entry.id   AF-A0A839PAI0-F1
#
_cell.length_a   1.000
_cell.length_b   1.000
_cell.length_c   1.000
_cell.angle_alpha   90.00
_cell.angle_beta   90.00
_cell.angle_gamma   90.00
#
_symmetry.space_group_name_H-M   'P 1'
#
loop_
_entity.id
_entity.type
_entity.pdbx_description
1 polymer ?
#
loop_
_entity_poly.entity_id
_entity_poly.type
_entity_poly.pdbx_seq_one_letter_code
_entity_poly.pdbx_strand_id
1 'polypeptide(L)'
;MTIRTTQTVARFSSPFLLPSFDAPQPAGDYRVDQDEELIEVFSRLAWRRVSAFIHLPAIGMNPQTYQMVPIDPAELEAALEKDHQQS
;
A
#
# COMPACT_ATOMS: atom_id res chain seq x y z
N MET A 1 -21.83 -8.37 -3.14
CA MET A 1 -20.51 -8.03 -2.56
C MET A 1 -20.17 -6.64 -3.05
N THR A 2 -20.08 -5.67 -2.14
CA THR A 2 -19.70 -4.29 -2.49
C THR A 2 -18.25 -4.12 -2.10
N ILE A 3 -17.36 -4.21 -3.09
CA ILE A 3 -15.94 -3.92 -2.92
C ILE A 3 -15.71 -2.49 -3.37
N ARG A 4 -15.00 -1.71 -2.55
CA ARG A 4 -14.55 -0.37 -2.88
C ARG A 4 -13.04 -0.36 -2.87
N THR A 5 -12.44 0.05 -3.97
CA THR A 5 -11.01 0.34 -4.02
C THR A 5 -10.78 1.80 -3.63
N THR A 6 -10.01 2.02 -2.57
CA THR A 6 -9.58 3.34 -2.11
C THR A 6 -8.11 3.54 -2.50
N GLN A 7 -7.83 4.59 -3.25
CA GLN A 7 -6.45 4.93 -3.64
C GLN A 7 -5.83 5.89 -2.63
N THR A 8 -4.61 5.57 -2.21
CA THR A 8 -3.83 6.34 -1.23
C THR A 8 -2.39 6.51 -1.73
N VAL A 9 -1.66 7.45 -1.13
CA VAL A 9 -0.24 7.66 -1.43
C VAL A 9 0.54 7.39 -0.16
N ALA A 10 1.44 6.41 -0.21
CA ALA A 10 2.37 6.06 0.85
C ALA A 10 3.71 6.73 0.57
N ARG A 11 4.17 7.60 1.47
CA ARG A 11 5.45 8.30 1.36
C ARG A 11 6.50 7.57 2.19
N PHE A 12 7.62 7.24 1.56
CA PHE A 12 8.80 6.70 2.22
C PHE A 12 9.97 7.68 2.08
N SER A 13 10.51 8.13 3.20
CA SER A 13 11.69 9.00 3.27
C SER A 13 13.00 8.23 3.08
N SER A 14 12.99 6.92 3.35
CA SER A 14 14.14 6.01 3.21
C SER A 14 13.80 4.81 2.32
N PRO A 15 14.81 4.13 1.74
CA PRO A 15 14.59 2.86 1.06
C PRO A 15 13.94 1.84 2.01
N PHE A 16 12.94 1.13 1.51
CA PHE A 16 12.16 0.17 2.31
C PHE A 16 12.09 -1.18 1.60
N LEU A 17 11.88 -2.24 2.37
CA LEU A 17 11.70 -3.60 1.87
C LEU A 17 10.45 -4.19 2.51
N LEU A 18 9.51 -4.62 1.69
CA LEU A 18 8.36 -5.40 2.13
C LEU A 18 8.61 -6.89 1.83
N PRO A 19 8.02 -7.81 2.61
CA PRO A 19 8.15 -9.25 2.35
C PRO A 19 7.69 -9.67 0.94
N SER A 20 6.77 -8.91 0.34
CA SER A 20 6.29 -9.13 -1.02
C SER A 20 7.29 -8.74 -2.12
N PHE A 21 8.43 -8.14 -1.78
CA PHE A 21 9.41 -7.64 -2.75
C PHE A 21 10.71 -8.47 -2.70
N ASP A 22 11.22 -8.85 -3.87
CA ASP A 22 12.54 -9.46 -4.00
C ASP A 22 13.70 -8.50 -3.72
N ALA A 23 13.45 -7.18 -3.85
CA ALA A 23 14.47 -6.14 -3.71
C ALA A 23 13.91 -4.89 -3.01
N PRO A 24 14.76 -4.15 -2.26
CA PRO A 24 14.34 -2.92 -1.59
C PRO A 24 13.95 -1.88 -2.63
N GLN A 25 12.85 -1.18 -2.34
CA GLN A 25 12.36 -0.08 -3.16
C GLN A 25 12.97 1.24 -2.68
N PRO A 26 13.29 2.17 -3.59
CA PRO A 26 13.87 3.45 -3.23
C PRO A 26 12.91 4.31 -2.40
N ALA A 27 13.42 5.30 -1.69
CA ALA A 27 12.59 6.33 -1.08
C ALA A 27 11.77 7.07 -2.15
N GLY A 28 10.54 7.44 -1.83
CA GLY A 28 9.63 8.11 -2.76
C GLY A 28 8.17 8.02 -2.35
N ASP A 29 7.32 8.64 -3.18
CA ASP A 29 5.87 8.58 -3.04
C ASP A 29 5.33 7.40 -3.87
N TYR A 30 4.65 6.45 -3.25
CA TYR A 30 4.11 5.26 -3.91
C TYR A 30 2.59 5.29 -3.91
N ARG A 31 1.98 4.95 -5.05
CA ARG A 31 0.52 4.79 -5.11
C ARG A 31 0.15 3.43 -4.53
N VAL A 32 -0.80 3.42 -3.60
CA VAL A 32 -1.34 2.20 -2.99
C VAL A 32 -2.84 2.14 -3.21
N ASP A 33 -3.31 1.08 -3.85
CA ASP A 33 -4.73 0.77 -4.01
C ASP A 33 -5.13 -0.22 -2.91
N GLN A 34 -6.09 0.15 -2.07
CA GLN A 34 -6.60 -0.68 -0.99
C GLN A 34 -8.03 -1.12 -1.31
N ASP A 35 -8.25 -2.43 -1.35
CA ASP A 35 -9.59 -2.98 -1.52
C ASP A 35 -10.25 -3.13 -0.16
N GLU A 36 -11.43 -2.51 -0.02
CA GLU A 36 -12.27 -2.54 1.16
C GLU A 36 -13.57 -3.26 0.84
N GLU A 37 -13.89 -4.30 1.61
CA GLU A 37 -15.17 -4.99 1.52
C GLU A 37 -16.15 -4.39 2.52
N LEU A 38 -17.37 -4.12 2.05
CA LEU A 38 -18.49 -3.76 2.91
C LEU A 38 -18.94 -4.99 3.70
N ILE A 39 -18.75 -4.93 5.02
CA ILE A 39 -19.22 -5.95 5.95
C ILE A 39 -20.39 -5.38 6.75
N GLU A 40 -21.48 -6.12 6.79
CA GLU A 40 -22.62 -5.84 7.66
C GLU A 40 -22.39 -6.48 9.03
N VAL A 41 -22.11 -5.66 10.04
CA VAL A 41 -21.90 -6.12 11.41
C VAL A 41 -22.99 -5.53 12.30
N PHE A 42 -23.88 -6.38 12.83
CA PHE A 42 -24.95 -6.00 13.77
C PHE A 42 -25.71 -4.72 13.38
N SER A 43 -26.25 -4.67 12.15
CA SER A 43 -27.00 -3.54 11.61
C SER A 43 -26.17 -2.30 11.24
N ARG A 44 -24.83 -2.39 11.21
CA ARG A 44 -23.93 -1.31 10.83
C ARG A 44 -23.08 -1.70 9.63
N LEU A 45 -22.96 -0.77 8.69
CA LEU A 45 -22.05 -0.88 7.55
C LEU A 45 -20.63 -0.52 8.02
N ALA A 46 -19.70 -1.45 7.88
CA ALA A 46 -18.28 -1.25 8.12
C ALA A 46 -17.46 -1.63 6.87
N TRP A 47 -16.33 -0.97 6.66
CA TRP A 47 -15.40 -1.28 5.58
C TRP A 47 -14.20 -2.01 6.16
N ARG A 48 -13.92 -3.22 5.68
CA ARG A 48 -12.73 -3.98 6.06
C ARG A 48 -11.76 -4.02 4.89
N ARG A 49 -10.52 -3.59 5.12
CA ARG A 49 -9.42 -3.79 4.16
C ARG A 49 -9.19 -5.28 3.97
N VAL A 50 -9.35 -5.76 2.74
CA VAL A 50 -9.18 -7.17 2.36
C VAL A 50 -7.89 -7.41 1.58
N SER A 51 -7.43 -6.40 0.82
CA SER A 51 -6.21 -6.47 0.02
C SER A 51 -5.58 -5.08 -0.13
N ALA A 52 -4.27 -5.02 -0.34
CA ALA A 52 -3.58 -3.81 -0.75
C ALA A 52 -2.62 -4.11 -1.91
N PHE A 53 -2.46 -3.14 -2.81
CA PHE A 53 -1.59 -3.22 -3.96
C PHE A 53 -0.76 -1.95 -4.05
N ILE A 54 0.54 -2.09 -4.24
CA ILE A 54 1.44 -0.95 -4.44
C ILE A 54 1.89 -0.88 -5.90
N HIS A 55 1.90 0.33 -6.44
CA HIS A 55 2.36 0.61 -7.78
C HIS A 55 3.83 0.99 -7.74
N LEU A 56 4.63 0.24 -8.48
CA LEU A 56 6.04 0.48 -8.70
C LEU A 56 6.25 0.94 -10.15
N PRO A 57 7.23 1.84 -10.38
CA PRO A 57 8.03 2.55 -9.39
C PRO A 57 7.25 3.69 -8.71
N ALA A 58 7.94 4.45 -7.85
CA ALA A 58 7.41 5.65 -7.21
C ALA A 58 6.85 6.66 -8.22
N ILE A 59 5.86 7.43 -7.78
CA ILE A 59 5.26 8.54 -8.49
C ILE A 59 6.36 9.53 -8.90
N GLY A 60 6.35 9.94 -10.16
CA GLY A 60 7.35 10.86 -10.72
C GLY A 60 8.60 10.18 -11.25
N MET A 61 8.78 8.87 -11.03
CA MET A 61 9.72 8.09 -11.82
C MET A 61 9.10 7.80 -13.20
N ASN A 62 9.90 7.89 -14.27
CA ASN A 62 9.46 7.57 -15.63
C ASN A 62 10.05 6.21 -16.05
N PRO A 63 9.46 5.08 -15.62
CA PRO A 63 9.93 3.76 -16.02
C PRO A 63 9.44 3.40 -17.42
N GLN A 64 10.08 2.38 -18.00
CA GLN A 64 9.51 1.66 -19.13
C GLN A 64 8.40 0.68 -18.71
N THR A 65 8.29 0.35 -17.42
CA THR A 65 7.38 -0.64 -16.85
C THR A 65 6.73 -0.16 -15.55
N TYR A 66 5.40 -0.29 -15.48
CA TYR A 66 4.65 -0.16 -14.24
C TYR A 66 4.29 -1.54 -13.73
N GLN A 67 4.53 -1.80 -12.44
CA GLN A 67 4.18 -3.04 -11.78
C GLN A 67 3.23 -2.77 -10.63
N MET A 68 2.20 -3.61 -10.52
CA MET A 68 1.29 -3.59 -9.39
C MET A 68 1.55 -4.85 -8.57
N VAL A 69 2.02 -4.68 -7.34
CA VAL A 69 2.45 -5.78 -6.48
C VAL A 69 1.49 -5.92 -5.31
N PRO A 70 0.95 -7.12 -5.03
CA PRO A 70 0.13 -7.35 -3.85
C PRO A 70 0.99 -7.25 -2.58
N ILE A 71 0.50 -6.49 -1.61
CA ILE A 71 1.16 -6.27 -0.32
C ILE A 71 0.17 -6.50 0.82
N ASP A 72 0.70 -6.92 1.96
CA ASP A 72 -0.10 -6.97 3.18
C ASP A 72 -0.24 -5.54 3.75
N PRO A 73 -1.47 -5.06 4.02
CA PRO A 73 -1.68 -3.72 4.56
C PRO A 73 -1.05 -3.51 5.94
N ALA A 74 -0.94 -4.55 6.78
CA ALA A 74 -0.29 -4.44 8.08
C ALA A 74 1.25 -4.30 7.94
N GLU A 75 1.85 -5.02 6.98
CA GLU A 75 3.27 -4.88 6.66
C GLU A 75 3.59 -3.49 6.10
N LEU A 76 2.70 -2.92 5.27
CA LEU A 76 2.82 -1.56 4.79
C LEU A 76 2.80 -0.53 5.93
N GLU A 77 1.84 -0.65 6.85
CA GLU A 77 1.74 0.25 8.00
C GLU A 77 2.99 0.13 8.91
N ALA A 78 3.47 -1.08 9.17
CA ALA A 78 4.70 -1.30 9.92
C ALA A 78 5.95 -0.72 9.23
N ALA A 79 6.03 -0.80 7.90
CA ALA A 79 7.13 -0.21 7.12
C ALA A 79 7.09 1.32 7.17
N LEU A 80 5.91 1.93 7.06
CA LEU A 80 5.72 3.38 7.17
C LEU A 80 6.05 3.89 8.58
N GLU A 81 5.67 3.15 9.62
CA GLU A 81 5.98 3.53 11.00
C GLU A 81 7.50 3.46 11.26
N LYS A 82 8.19 2.44 10.75
CA LYS A 82 9.66 2.35 10.82
C LYS A 82 10.33 3.52 10.09
N ASP A 83 9.86 3.86 8.88
CA ASP A 83 10.38 4.99 8.12
C ASP A 83 10.22 6.31 8.87
N HIS A 84 9.06 6.52 9.52
CA HIS A 84 8.81 7.71 10.34
C HIS A 84 9.73 7.79 11.56
N GLN A 85 10.07 6.66 12.18
CA GLN A 85 11.02 6.59 13.31
C GLN A 85 12.48 6.79 12.89
N GLN A 86 12.81 6.54 11.62
CA GLN A 86 14.17 6.68 11.08
C GLN A 86 14.45 8.05 10.44
N SER A 87 13.42 8.89 10.29
CA SER A 87 13.49 10.23 9.68
C SER A 87 13.77 11.36 10.68
#